data_AF-A0A3A8H4C8-F1
#
_entry.id   AF-A0A3A8H4C8-F1
#
_cell.length_a   1.000
_cell.length_b   1.000
_cell.length_c   1.000
_cell.angle_alpha   90.00
_cell.angle_beta   90.00
_cell.angle_gamma   90.00
#
_symmetry.space_group_name_H-M   'P 1'
#
loop_
_entity.id
_entity.type
_entity.pdbx_description
1 polymer ?
#
loop_
_entity_poly.entity_id
_entity_poly.type
_entity_poly.pdbx_seq_one_letter_code
_entity_poly.pdbx_strand_id
1 'polypeptide(L)'
;MLGTGCALMVAACGAGTEDFDNLEGTESVKMSISLAGDACGVTSAAATVSAPDLPTSYPQSLYVGNGYIEGYLSNIPVGPGRIVDVRAYNKAGLEVYAGSAVVDVYSGSVAYAQLQMRRNPQNCPGGGTGDIYIIGTLEGTGPGWDAGYDAGPGPSYDGGPVFDAGSAFDAG
;
A
#
# COMPACT_ATOMS: atom_id res chain seq x y z
N MET A 1 3.25 -34.45 -57.06
CA MET A 1 3.72 -33.42 -56.13
C MET A 1 3.24 -32.07 -56.64
N LEU A 2 2.34 -31.42 -55.92
CA LEU A 2 2.00 -30.00 -56.02
C LEU A 2 1.21 -29.69 -54.74
N GLY A 3 1.94 -29.22 -53.74
CA GLY A 3 1.38 -28.78 -52.46
C GLY A 3 0.91 -27.34 -52.60
N THR A 4 -0.37 -27.09 -52.32
CA THR A 4 -0.93 -25.75 -52.19
C THR A 4 -1.18 -25.53 -50.71
N GLY A 5 -0.21 -24.89 -50.04
CA GLY A 5 -0.28 -24.54 -48.64
C GLY A 5 -1.22 -23.37 -48.40
N CYS A 6 -2.14 -23.54 -47.44
CA CYS A 6 -2.98 -22.47 -46.91
C CYS A 6 -2.12 -21.50 -46.08
N ALA A 7 -2.01 -20.24 -46.52
CA ALA A 7 -1.49 -19.16 -45.69
C ALA A 7 -2.60 -18.69 -44.75
N LEU A 8 -2.63 -19.22 -43.52
CA LEU A 8 -3.40 -18.65 -42.42
C LEU A 8 -2.63 -17.42 -41.89
N MET A 9 -3.14 -16.23 -42.20
CA MET A 9 -2.80 -15.00 -41.48
C MET A 9 -3.33 -15.13 -40.05
N VAL A 10 -2.47 -15.56 -39.13
CA VAL A 10 -2.71 -15.45 -37.69
C VAL A 10 -2.55 -13.98 -37.34
N ALA A 11 -3.67 -13.32 -37.07
CA ALA A 11 -3.68 -12.02 -36.41
C ALA A 11 -2.94 -12.17 -35.08
N ALA A 12 -1.79 -11.50 -34.97
CA ALA A 12 -1.10 -11.32 -33.71
C ALA A 12 -1.96 -10.40 -32.82
N CYS A 13 -2.92 -11.02 -32.13
CA CYS A 13 -3.50 -10.46 -30.94
C CYS A 13 -2.38 -10.42 -29.92
N GLY A 14 -1.73 -9.28 -29.77
CA GLY A 14 -0.88 -8.96 -28.63
C GLY A 14 -1.75 -8.86 -27.39
N ALA A 15 -2.28 -10.00 -26.94
CA ALA A 15 -2.66 -10.18 -25.56
C ALA A 15 -1.34 -10.32 -24.82
N GLY A 16 -0.84 -9.20 -24.28
CA GLY A 16 0.17 -9.26 -23.25
C GLY A 16 -0.39 -10.14 -22.15
N THR A 17 0.13 -11.35 -22.04
CA THR A 17 0.12 -12.08 -20.78
C THR A 17 0.88 -11.19 -19.82
N GLU A 18 0.15 -10.46 -18.99
CA GLU A 18 0.70 -9.90 -17.77
C GLU A 18 1.23 -11.11 -16.98
N ASP A 19 2.53 -11.35 -17.07
CA ASP A 19 3.23 -12.35 -16.27
C ASP A 19 3.09 -11.93 -14.81
N PHE A 20 2.04 -12.44 -14.14
CA PHE A 20 1.88 -12.36 -12.68
C PHE A 20 2.82 -13.34 -11.95
N ASP A 21 3.75 -13.98 -12.66
CA ASP A 21 4.64 -15.03 -12.16
C ASP A 21 5.83 -14.52 -11.32
N ASN A 22 5.85 -13.25 -10.91
CA ASN A 22 6.81 -12.75 -9.91
C ASN A 22 6.21 -11.66 -9.03
N LEU A 23 5.17 -12.01 -8.28
CA LEU A 23 4.73 -11.26 -7.10
C LEU A 23 5.70 -11.51 -5.92
N GLU A 24 7.02 -11.36 -6.16
CA GLU A 24 8.03 -11.34 -5.10
C GLU A 24 8.16 -9.92 -4.57
N GLY A 25 7.69 -9.70 -3.34
CA GLY A 25 7.75 -8.40 -2.70
C GLY A 25 6.82 -8.35 -1.50
N THR A 26 7.23 -7.60 -0.49
CA THR A 26 6.35 -7.28 0.62
C THR A 26 6.23 -5.78 0.77
N GLU A 27 5.01 -5.32 0.98
CA GLU A 27 4.70 -3.92 1.15
C GLU A 27 4.35 -3.59 2.58
N SER A 28 4.30 -2.28 2.86
CA SER A 28 3.66 -1.77 4.06
C SER A 28 2.35 -1.06 3.72
N VAL A 29 1.37 -1.14 4.61
CA VAL A 29 0.11 -0.40 4.52
C VAL A 29 0.04 0.56 5.70
N LYS A 30 0.11 1.85 5.42
CA LYS A 30 -0.15 2.91 6.38
C LYS A 30 -1.64 3.06 6.60
N MET A 31 -2.04 3.29 7.84
CA MET A 31 -3.43 3.43 8.22
C MET A 31 -3.63 4.72 9.00
N SER A 32 -4.69 5.44 8.70
CA SER A 32 -5.13 6.62 9.45
C SER A 32 -6.63 6.58 9.57
N ILE A 33 -7.14 6.57 10.80
CA ILE A 33 -8.54 6.34 11.11
C ILE A 33 -8.99 7.42 12.10
N SER A 34 -10.01 8.21 11.73
CA SER A 34 -10.51 9.28 12.59
C SER A 34 -11.45 8.74 13.67
N LEU A 35 -11.19 9.05 14.95
CA LEU A 35 -12.08 8.73 16.06
C LEU A 35 -13.13 9.84 16.31
N ALA A 36 -13.41 10.68 15.31
CA ALA A 36 -14.46 11.67 15.41
C ALA A 36 -15.81 10.99 15.72
N GLY A 37 -16.41 11.34 16.86
CA GLY A 37 -17.64 10.72 17.32
C GLY A 37 -17.45 9.41 18.09
N ASP A 38 -16.23 9.06 18.53
CA ASP A 38 -16.02 7.96 19.46
C ASP A 38 -16.80 8.21 20.77
N ALA A 39 -17.76 7.34 21.02
CA ALA A 39 -18.57 7.33 22.24
C ALA A 39 -18.18 6.18 23.18
N CYS A 40 -17.29 5.29 22.73
CA CYS A 40 -16.94 4.06 23.42
C CYS A 40 -15.60 4.13 24.14
N GLY A 41 -14.84 5.22 23.96
CA GLY A 41 -13.59 5.47 24.64
C GLY A 41 -12.50 4.51 24.19
N VAL A 42 -12.18 4.54 22.90
CA VAL A 42 -11.11 3.71 22.32
C VAL A 42 -9.77 4.08 22.95
N THR A 43 -9.04 3.06 23.44
CA THR A 43 -7.71 3.23 24.05
C THR A 43 -6.61 2.42 23.37
N SER A 44 -6.98 1.40 22.60
CA SER A 44 -6.04 0.57 21.85
C SER A 44 -6.71 0.04 20.59
N ALA A 45 -5.93 -0.23 19.55
CA ALA A 45 -6.43 -0.87 18.34
C ALA A 45 -5.40 -1.85 17.80
N ALA A 46 -5.88 -2.82 17.02
CA ALA A 46 -5.05 -3.79 16.34
C ALA A 46 -5.58 -4.04 14.93
N ALA A 47 -4.69 -4.39 14.02
CA ALA A 47 -5.05 -4.72 12.66
C ALA A 47 -4.37 -6.01 12.19
N THR A 48 -5.05 -6.73 11.32
CA THR A 48 -4.62 -8.03 10.79
C THR A 48 -4.82 -8.05 9.29
N VAL A 49 -3.89 -8.65 8.55
CA VAL A 49 -4.05 -8.85 7.10
C VAL A 49 -4.30 -10.31 6.79
N SER A 50 -5.29 -10.59 5.97
CA SER A 50 -5.62 -11.95 5.55
C SER A 50 -5.92 -12.00 4.06
N ALA A 51 -5.61 -13.13 3.45
CA ALA A 51 -6.03 -13.48 2.09
C ALA A 51 -5.97 -15.02 1.95
N PRO A 52 -6.64 -15.63 0.97
CA PRO A 52 -6.67 -17.08 0.80
C PRO A 52 -5.30 -17.73 0.59
N ASP A 53 -4.36 -16.99 0.01
CA ASP A 53 -2.98 -17.38 -0.29
C ASP A 53 -1.98 -17.01 0.82
N LEU A 54 -2.43 -16.34 1.89
CA LEU A 54 -1.58 -15.92 2.99
C LEU A 54 -1.70 -16.86 4.20
N PRO A 55 -0.59 -17.13 4.91
CA PRO A 55 -0.68 -17.73 6.23
C PRO A 55 -1.44 -16.77 7.17
N THR A 56 -2.06 -17.33 8.20
CA THR A 56 -2.71 -16.52 9.25
C THR A 56 -1.69 -15.57 9.87
N SER A 57 -1.95 -14.27 9.77
CA SER A 57 -1.11 -13.24 10.39
C SER A 57 -1.58 -12.94 11.81
N TYR A 58 -0.65 -12.45 12.63
CA TYR A 58 -0.95 -12.00 13.99
C TYR A 58 -1.42 -10.54 13.98
N PRO A 59 -2.34 -10.15 14.87
CA PRO A 59 -2.74 -8.75 14.99
C PRO A 59 -1.55 -7.86 15.35
N GLN A 60 -1.33 -6.81 14.57
CA GLN A 60 -0.35 -5.77 14.83
C GLN A 60 -1.00 -4.61 15.56
N SER A 61 -0.38 -4.15 16.65
CA SER A 61 -0.89 -3.03 17.43
C SER A 61 -0.79 -1.71 16.67
N LEU A 62 -1.84 -0.90 16.79
CA LEU A 62 -1.92 0.44 16.24
C LEU A 62 -1.79 1.48 17.35
N TYR A 63 -1.22 2.62 17.02
CA TYR A 63 -1.17 3.76 17.92
C TYR A 63 -2.55 4.41 17.99
N VAL A 64 -3.03 4.66 19.21
CA VAL A 64 -4.26 5.40 19.46
C VAL A 64 -3.88 6.74 20.06
N GLY A 65 -4.01 7.79 19.26
CA GLY A 65 -3.76 9.17 19.65
C GLY A 65 -5.03 9.89 20.10
N ASN A 66 -4.91 11.20 20.31
CA ASN A 66 -6.05 12.03 20.68
C ASN A 66 -6.96 12.28 19.48
N GLY A 67 -7.95 11.40 19.28
CA GLY A 67 -8.97 11.53 18.23
C GLY A 67 -8.65 10.80 16.93
N TYR A 68 -7.63 9.94 16.89
CA TYR A 68 -7.30 9.13 15.72
C TYR A 68 -6.58 7.82 16.11
N ILE A 69 -6.68 6.81 15.24
CA ILE A 69 -5.84 5.60 15.25
C ILE A 69 -4.92 5.69 14.04
N GLU A 70 -3.63 5.43 14.23
CA GLU A 70 -2.65 5.34 13.15
C GLU A 70 -1.75 4.13 13.32
N GLY A 71 -1.18 3.66 12.22
CA GLY A 71 -0.16 2.62 12.27
C GLY A 71 0.23 2.14 10.89
N TYR A 72 1.11 1.15 10.88
CA TYR A 72 1.61 0.52 9.67
C TYR A 72 1.51 -0.99 9.83
N LEU A 73 1.00 -1.65 8.80
CA LEU A 73 1.12 -3.09 8.63
C LEU A 73 2.27 -3.34 7.69
N SER A 74 3.24 -4.17 8.07
CA SER A 74 4.43 -4.42 7.25
C SER A 74 4.51 -5.88 6.85
N ASN A 75 5.34 -6.17 5.85
CA ASN A 75 5.54 -7.51 5.31
C ASN A 75 4.27 -8.10 4.67
N ILE A 76 3.42 -7.28 4.05
CA ILE A 76 2.22 -7.74 3.36
C ILE A 76 2.64 -8.20 1.96
N PRO A 77 2.51 -9.50 1.61
CA PRO A 77 2.91 -9.94 0.28
C PRO A 77 2.07 -9.25 -0.80
N VAL A 78 2.73 -8.85 -1.87
CA VAL A 78 2.04 -8.28 -3.04
C VAL A 78 1.00 -9.28 -3.58
N GLY A 79 -0.11 -8.76 -4.06
CA GLY A 79 -1.23 -9.54 -4.57
C GLY A 79 -2.58 -8.84 -4.36
N PRO A 80 -3.58 -9.21 -5.16
CA PRO A 80 -4.93 -8.66 -5.03
C PRO A 80 -5.66 -9.25 -3.82
N GLY A 81 -6.73 -8.58 -3.40
CA GLY A 81 -7.67 -9.13 -2.41
C GLY A 81 -7.11 -9.26 -1.00
N ARG A 82 -6.17 -8.40 -0.59
CA ARG A 82 -5.67 -8.36 0.79
C ARG A 82 -6.75 -7.75 1.68
N ILE A 83 -7.27 -8.53 2.63
CA ILE A 83 -8.30 -8.08 3.56
C ILE A 83 -7.60 -7.57 4.81
N VAL A 84 -7.75 -6.28 5.09
CA VAL A 84 -7.29 -5.63 6.31
C VAL A 84 -8.45 -5.55 7.29
N ASP A 85 -8.36 -6.31 8.38
CA ASP A 85 -9.29 -6.27 9.52
C ASP A 85 -8.73 -5.36 10.60
N VAL A 86 -9.53 -4.44 11.14
CA VAL A 86 -9.13 -3.54 12.22
C VAL A 86 -10.15 -3.62 13.34
N ARG A 87 -9.64 -3.73 14.56
CA ARG A 87 -10.42 -3.80 15.79
C ARG A 87 -9.92 -2.75 16.78
N ALA A 88 -10.85 -2.04 17.39
CA ALA A 88 -10.57 -1.05 18.42
C ALA A 88 -11.20 -1.49 19.74
N TYR A 89 -10.46 -1.24 20.83
CA TYR A 89 -10.77 -1.71 22.16
C TYR A 89 -10.84 -0.54 23.13
N ASN A 90 -11.74 -0.63 24.12
CA ASN A 90 -11.84 0.33 25.21
C ASN A 90 -10.86 0.00 26.35
N LYS A 91 -10.85 0.84 27.40
CA LYS A 91 -9.98 0.66 28.58
C LYS A 91 -10.18 -0.69 29.31
N ALA A 92 -11.33 -1.34 29.15
CA ALA A 92 -11.62 -2.65 29.71
C ALA A 92 -11.10 -3.81 28.83
N GLY A 93 -10.51 -3.52 27.67
CA GLY A 93 -10.03 -4.52 26.71
C GLY A 93 -11.13 -5.13 25.86
N LEU A 94 -12.33 -4.54 25.84
CA LEU A 94 -13.45 -5.03 25.04
C LEU A 94 -13.45 -4.41 23.64
N GLU A 95 -13.71 -5.21 22.62
CA GLU A 95 -13.84 -4.74 21.24
C GLU A 95 -15.09 -3.87 21.08
N VAL A 96 -14.91 -2.59 20.80
CA VAL A 96 -15.99 -1.60 20.71
C VAL A 96 -16.25 -1.12 19.29
N TYR A 97 -15.27 -1.24 18.39
CA TYR A 97 -15.44 -1.03 16.96
C TYR A 97 -14.65 -2.07 16.17
N ALA A 98 -15.20 -2.52 15.05
CA ALA A 98 -14.51 -3.41 14.12
C ALA A 98 -14.89 -3.09 12.68
N GLY A 99 -13.96 -3.28 11.75
CA GLY A 99 -14.21 -3.10 10.32
C GLY A 99 -13.17 -3.82 9.49
N SER A 100 -13.51 -4.05 8.22
CA SER A 100 -12.58 -4.62 7.25
C SER A 100 -12.62 -3.89 5.92
N ALA A 101 -11.50 -3.84 5.22
CA ALA A 101 -11.42 -3.33 3.86
C ALA A 101 -10.58 -4.26 2.99
N VAL A 102 -10.91 -4.31 1.71
CA VAL A 102 -10.13 -5.04 0.70
C VAL A 102 -9.19 -4.06 0.01
N VAL A 103 -7.92 -4.44 -0.11
CA VAL A 103 -6.87 -3.67 -0.74
C VAL A 103 -6.14 -4.56 -1.73
N ASP A 104 -5.93 -4.08 -2.95
CA ASP A 104 -5.01 -4.72 -3.88
C ASP A 104 -3.63 -4.13 -3.69
N VAL A 105 -2.65 -4.97 -3.37
CA VAL A 105 -1.28 -4.54 -3.05
C VAL A 105 -0.38 -4.85 -4.24
N TYR A 106 0.08 -3.82 -4.94
CA TYR A 106 0.97 -3.96 -6.09
C TYR A 106 2.35 -3.41 -5.76
N SER A 107 3.39 -4.07 -6.26
CA SER A 107 4.78 -3.66 -6.04
C SER A 107 5.01 -2.22 -6.52
N GLY A 108 5.62 -1.39 -5.66
CA GLY A 108 5.99 -0.01 -6.01
C GLY A 108 4.80 0.92 -6.27
N SER A 109 3.58 0.53 -5.90
CA SER A 109 2.36 1.29 -6.16
C SER A 109 1.63 1.64 -4.88
N VAL A 110 1.03 2.83 -4.85
CA VAL A 110 0.20 3.25 -3.74
C VAL A 110 -1.25 2.84 -3.97
N ALA A 111 -1.72 1.90 -3.16
CA ALA A 111 -3.13 1.51 -3.14
C ALA A 111 -3.86 2.27 -2.04
N TYR A 112 -5.02 2.81 -2.36
CA TYR A 112 -5.90 3.46 -1.39
C TYR A 112 -7.17 2.64 -1.17
N ALA A 113 -7.52 2.42 0.09
CA ALA A 113 -8.81 1.86 0.44
C ALA A 113 -9.45 2.62 1.59
N GLN A 114 -10.77 2.62 1.59
CA GLN A 114 -11.57 3.18 2.65
C GLN A 114 -12.04 2.05 3.57
N LEU A 115 -11.76 2.20 4.85
CA LEU A 115 -12.19 1.29 5.89
C LEU A 115 -13.31 1.93 6.71
N GLN A 116 -14.40 1.20 6.90
CA GLN A 116 -15.49 1.62 7.77
C GLN A 116 -15.55 0.71 9.00
N MET A 117 -15.33 1.27 10.18
CA MET A 117 -15.44 0.55 11.45
C MET A 117 -16.83 0.76 12.05
N ARG A 118 -17.50 -0.34 12.39
CA ARG A 118 -18.83 -0.36 12.99
C ARG A 118 -18.74 -0.64 14.48
N ARG A 119 -19.57 0.06 15.24
CA ARG A 119 -19.69 -0.11 16.69
C ARG A 119 -20.22 -1.50 17.08
N ASN A 120 -19.64 -2.07 18.13
CA ASN A 120 -20.19 -3.25 18.80
C ASN A 120 -21.17 -2.81 19.91
N PRO A 121 -22.49 -3.03 19.74
CA PRO A 121 -23.49 -2.56 20.70
C PRO A 121 -23.49 -3.32 22.04
N GLN A 122 -22.89 -4.52 22.09
CA GLN A 122 -22.81 -5.31 23.32
C GLN A 122 -21.72 -4.78 24.25
N ASN A 123 -20.55 -4.45 23.69
CA ASN A 123 -19.39 -3.96 24.45
C ASN A 123 -19.39 -2.45 24.65
N CYS A 124 -20.18 -1.74 23.86
CA CYS A 124 -20.43 -0.32 24.00
C CYS A 124 -21.94 -0.06 23.88
N PRO A 125 -22.69 -0.05 24.99
CA PRO A 125 -24.10 0.29 24.99
C PRO A 125 -24.29 1.82 24.96
N GLY A 126 -25.21 2.32 24.12
CA GLY A 126 -25.49 3.76 24.00
C GLY A 126 -26.54 4.03 22.94
N GLY A 127 -27.54 4.85 23.30
CA GLY A 127 -28.87 4.91 22.69
C GLY A 127 -29.04 5.94 21.58
N GLY A 128 -28.34 5.75 20.47
CA GLY A 128 -28.63 6.41 19.19
C GLY A 128 -28.99 5.37 18.12
N THR A 129 -29.89 5.71 17.20
CA THR A 129 -30.38 4.83 16.12
C THR A 129 -29.40 4.63 14.96
N GLY A 130 -28.18 5.15 15.06
CA GLY A 130 -27.16 5.06 14.01
C GLY A 130 -25.91 4.39 14.55
N ASP A 131 -25.50 3.29 13.93
CA ASP A 131 -24.14 2.78 14.06
C ASP A 131 -23.14 3.94 13.90
N ILE A 132 -22.18 4.05 14.83
CA ILE A 132 -21.07 5.01 14.67
C ILE A 132 -20.10 4.37 13.68
N TYR A 133 -19.85 5.10 12.60
CA TYR A 133 -18.95 4.69 11.53
C TYR A 133 -17.72 5.56 11.54
N ILE A 134 -16.59 4.91 11.77
CA ILE A 134 -15.30 5.54 11.73
C ILE A 134 -14.65 5.19 10.39
N ILE A 135 -14.23 6.22 9.66
CA ILE A 135 -13.60 6.07 8.34
C ILE A 135 -12.08 6.12 8.50
N GLY A 136 -11.41 5.18 7.86
CA GLY A 136 -9.96 5.17 7.70
C GLY A 136 -9.51 5.13 6.26
N THR A 137 -8.29 5.61 6.02
CA THR A 137 -7.57 5.43 4.76
C THR A 137 -6.44 4.44 4.98
N LEU A 138 -6.34 3.47 4.08
CA LEU A 138 -5.23 2.52 3.96
C LEU A 138 -4.39 2.95 2.77
N GLU A 139 -3.08 3.10 2.94
CA GLU A 139 -2.15 3.52 1.89
C GLU A 139 -1.02 2.48 1.77
N GLY A 140 -0.92 1.79 0.64
CA GLY A 140 0.23 0.95 0.34
C GLY A 140 1.47 1.79 0.09
N THR A 141 2.53 1.61 0.87
CA THR A 141 3.84 2.19 0.58
C THR A 141 4.67 1.12 -0.09
N GLY A 142 4.74 1.18 -1.43
CA GLY A 142 5.75 0.50 -2.25
C GLY A 142 7.13 0.52 -1.59
N PRO A 143 8.07 -0.42 -1.82
CA PRO A 143 9.47 -0.08 -1.63
C PRO A 143 9.68 1.15 -2.49
N GLY A 144 10.15 2.24 -1.86
CA GLY A 144 10.76 3.31 -2.62
C GLY A 144 11.86 2.62 -3.41
N TRP A 145 11.60 2.38 -4.69
CA TRP A 145 12.68 2.15 -5.63
C TRP A 145 13.40 3.49 -5.67
N ASP A 146 14.28 3.72 -4.70
CA ASP A 146 15.60 4.27 -4.96
C ASP A 146 16.30 3.27 -5.89
N ALA A 147 15.73 3.08 -7.09
CA ALA A 147 16.49 2.79 -8.26
C ALA A 147 17.38 4.03 -8.38
N GLY A 148 18.53 3.95 -7.72
CA GLY A 148 19.74 4.48 -8.29
C GLY A 148 19.77 3.96 -9.72
N TYR A 149 19.17 4.74 -10.61
CA TYR A 149 19.64 4.82 -11.97
C TYR A 149 21.10 5.26 -11.79
N ASP A 150 21.97 4.26 -11.70
CA ASP A 150 23.28 4.36 -12.29
C ASP A 150 22.97 4.81 -13.73
N ALA A 151 22.98 6.12 -13.92
CA ALA A 151 23.04 6.72 -15.23
C ALA A 151 24.40 6.29 -15.75
N GLY A 152 24.47 5.04 -16.22
CA GLY A 152 25.54 4.54 -17.05
C GLY A 152 25.81 5.61 -18.11
N PRO A 153 27.10 5.79 -18.46
CA PRO A 153 27.61 7.01 -19.04
C PRO A 153 26.67 7.51 -20.14
N GLY A 154 26.02 8.64 -19.88
CA GLY A 154 25.09 9.26 -20.80
C GLY A 154 25.75 9.46 -22.17
N PRO A 155 24.95 9.51 -23.25
CA PRO A 155 25.49 9.63 -24.59
C PRO A 155 26.38 10.87 -24.65
N SER A 156 27.65 10.69 -25.03
CA SER A 156 28.62 11.76 -25.20
C SER A 156 28.14 12.68 -26.31
N TYR A 157 27.39 13.72 -25.93
CA TYR A 157 27.14 14.87 -26.79
C TYR A 157 28.48 15.57 -26.96
N ASP A 158 28.96 15.52 -28.19
CA ASP A 158 30.12 16.23 -28.73
C ASP A 158 29.91 17.75 -28.54
N GLY A 159 30.32 18.24 -27.36
CA GLY A 159 30.32 19.65 -27.00
C GLY A 159 31.76 20.12 -26.95
N GLY A 160 32.19 20.84 -27.99
CA GLY A 160 33.53 21.43 -28.12
C GLY A 160 33.95 22.28 -26.91
N PRO A 161 35.26 22.61 -26.83
CA PRO A 161 35.93 22.90 -25.57
C PRO A 161 35.42 24.17 -24.91
N VAL A 162 34.89 24.01 -23.70
CA VAL A 162 34.77 25.08 -22.72
C VAL A 162 36.16 25.39 -22.16
N PHE A 163 36.55 26.63 -22.43
CA PHE A 163 37.66 27.42 -21.91
C PHE A 163 37.94 27.13 -20.44
N ASP A 164 39.10 26.55 -20.16
CA ASP A 164 39.63 26.38 -18.81
C ASP A 164 40.36 27.66 -18.38
N ALA A 165 39.92 28.21 -17.25
CA ALA A 165 40.46 29.41 -16.65
C ALA A 165 41.73 29.07 -15.86
N GLY A 166 42.89 29.18 -16.51
CA GLY A 166 44.18 29.19 -15.84
C GLY A 166 44.66 30.61 -15.57
N SER A 167 44.67 31.03 -14.29
CA SER A 167 45.28 32.27 -13.85
C SER A 167 46.81 32.23 -14.00
N ALA A 168 47.40 33.21 -14.67
CA ALA A 168 48.80 33.61 -14.47
C ALA A 168 48.98 35.08 -14.89
N PHE A 169 48.98 35.96 -13.89
CA PHE A 169 49.55 37.30 -13.96
C PHE A 169 51.02 37.16 -13.56
N ASP A 170 51.95 37.42 -14.48
CA ASP A 170 53.20 38.19 -14.27
C ASP A 170 54.01 38.12 -15.58
N ALA A 171 54.29 39.27 -16.19
CA ALA A 171 55.25 39.39 -17.28
C ALA A 171 56.17 40.57 -16.94
N GLY A 172 57.40 40.23 -16.57
CA GLY A 172 58.57 41.09 -16.72
C GLY A 172 59.19 40.95 -18.11
#